data_AF-A0A951MRL5-F1
#
_entry.id   AF-A0A951MRL5-F1
#
_cell.length_a   1.000
_cell.length_b   1.000
_cell.length_c   1.000
_cell.angle_alpha   90.00
_cell.angle_beta   90.00
_cell.angle_gamma   90.00
#
_symmetry.space_group_name_H-M   'P 1'
#
loop_
_entity.id
_entity.type
_entity.pdbx_description
1 polymer ?
#
loop_
_entity_poly.entity_id
_entity_poly.type
_entity_poly.pdbx_seq_one_letter_code
_entity_poly.pdbx_strand_id
1 'polypeptide(L)'
;MNYVRGGPPACEQAATAGLRCLYGQGTWRSLTRLDRPAVLELSLPNGERFQLTLTGVTPTLAGILHVGDAEFRASPAEIGTYWSGEYLALWRPPAGIEPPLLPGTRSAAVAWLRAQLDTVLEPQPSVSEPDFYDSGLANRVRAFQESEALRVDGIAGEETLLRLKHRLRAPDVPFLSA
;
A
#
# COMPACT_ATOMS: atom_id res chain seq x y z
N MET A 1 -7.49 -6.29 17.55
CA MET A 1 -6.87 -7.59 17.20
C MET A 1 -5.57 -7.68 17.96
N ASN A 2 -5.31 -8.78 18.68
CA ASN A 2 -4.06 -8.97 19.40
C ASN A 2 -3.23 -9.99 18.62
N TYR A 3 -2.04 -9.57 18.16
CA TYR A 3 -1.10 -10.46 17.48
C TYR A 3 -0.64 -11.57 18.44
N VAL A 4 -0.71 -12.83 18.00
CA VAL A 4 -0.26 -13.99 18.79
C VAL A 4 1.13 -14.40 18.32
N ARG A 5 2.14 -14.16 19.15
CA ARG A 5 3.51 -14.62 18.91
C ARG A 5 3.57 -16.16 18.97
N GLY A 6 4.18 -16.79 17.97
CA GLY A 6 4.29 -18.26 17.87
C GLY A 6 3.07 -18.97 17.27
N GLY A 7 2.04 -18.21 16.85
CA GLY A 7 0.93 -18.72 16.03
C GLY A 7 1.24 -18.74 14.52
N PRO A 8 0.21 -18.82 13.66
CA PRO A 8 0.37 -18.68 12.21
C PRO A 8 1.10 -17.37 11.83
N PRO A 9 1.71 -17.27 10.64
CA PRO A 9 2.37 -16.04 10.18
C PRO A 9 1.51 -14.80 10.39
N ALA A 10 2.12 -13.67 10.77
CA ALA A 10 1.40 -12.44 11.14
C ALA A 10 0.38 -11.98 10.08
N CYS A 11 0.69 -12.18 8.80
CA CYS A 11 -0.19 -11.85 7.68
C CYS A 11 -1.44 -12.73 7.61
N GLU A 12 -1.34 -14.01 7.97
CA GLU A 12 -2.51 -14.89 8.04
C GLU A 12 -3.42 -14.49 9.20
N GLN A 13 -2.83 -14.14 10.33
CA GLN A 13 -3.60 -13.59 11.45
C GLN A 13 -4.30 -12.29 11.00
N ALA A 14 -3.60 -11.39 10.29
CA ALA A 14 -4.17 -10.13 9.81
C ALA A 14 -5.33 -10.35 8.82
N ALA A 15 -5.25 -11.38 7.98
CA ALA A 15 -6.32 -11.76 7.04
C ALA A 15 -7.65 -12.05 7.75
N THR A 16 -7.62 -12.63 8.95
CA THR A 16 -8.85 -12.88 9.73
C THR A 16 -9.57 -11.60 10.16
N ALA A 17 -8.87 -10.46 10.18
CA ALA A 17 -9.43 -9.13 10.46
C ALA A 17 -9.72 -8.31 9.18
N GLY A 18 -9.74 -8.97 8.02
CA GLY A 18 -9.94 -8.32 6.71
C GLY A 18 -8.77 -7.43 6.28
N LEU A 19 -7.58 -7.63 6.85
CA LEU A 19 -6.36 -6.95 6.43
C LEU A 19 -5.56 -7.83 5.47
N ARG A 20 -4.81 -7.20 4.58
CA ARG A 20 -3.85 -7.84 3.68
C ARG A 20 -2.47 -7.28 3.97
N CYS A 21 -1.48 -8.13 3.76
CA CYS A 21 -0.09 -7.73 3.79
C CYS A 21 0.35 -7.29 2.40
N LEU A 22 0.81 -6.05 2.29
CA LEU A 22 1.52 -5.54 1.13
C LEU A 22 3.01 -5.67 1.40
N TYR A 23 3.67 -6.57 0.67
CA TYR A 23 5.13 -6.66 0.63
C TYR A 23 5.64 -5.74 -0.47
N GLY A 24 6.60 -4.89 -0.13
CA GLY A 24 7.15 -3.93 -1.09
C GLY A 24 8.63 -3.68 -0.89
N GLN A 25 9.23 -3.10 -1.92
CA GLN A 25 10.59 -2.62 -1.88
C GLN A 25 10.64 -1.20 -2.43
N GLY A 26 11.37 -0.30 -1.78
CA GLY A 26 11.49 1.07 -2.27
C GLY A 26 12.37 1.97 -1.40
N THR A 27 12.36 3.24 -1.74
CA THR A 27 13.04 4.30 -0.97
C THR A 27 12.22 4.77 0.22
N TRP A 28 12.84 5.51 1.14
CA TRP A 28 12.12 6.15 2.25
C TRP A 28 10.97 7.03 1.74
N ARG A 29 11.23 7.80 0.68
CA ARG A 29 10.25 8.68 0.06
C ARG A 29 9.05 7.93 -0.52
N SER A 30 9.23 6.74 -1.10
CA SER A 30 8.11 5.93 -1.61
C SER A 30 7.31 5.28 -0.49
N LEU A 31 7.99 4.87 0.58
CA LEU A 31 7.35 4.33 1.78
C LEU A 31 6.49 5.38 2.49
N THR A 32 7.01 6.59 2.71
CA THR A 32 6.23 7.64 3.40
C THR A 32 5.03 8.13 2.58
N ARG A 33 5.10 8.07 1.24
CA ARG A 33 3.94 8.29 0.35
C ARG A 33 2.87 7.21 0.43
N LEU A 34 3.19 6.02 0.96
CA LEU A 34 2.20 4.99 1.28
C LEU A 34 1.22 5.49 2.33
N ASP A 35 1.70 6.37 3.21
CA ASP A 35 0.93 6.95 4.30
C ASP A 35 0.26 5.86 5.15
N ARG A 36 0.96 4.73 5.36
CA ARG A 36 0.52 3.60 6.18
C ARG A 36 1.62 3.14 7.13
N PRO A 37 1.26 2.71 8.36
CA PRO A 37 2.20 2.01 9.21
C PRO A 37 2.81 0.81 8.49
N ALA A 38 4.11 0.61 8.69
CA ALA A 38 4.87 -0.42 8.02
C ALA A 38 5.92 -1.03 8.95
N VAL A 39 6.15 -2.33 8.80
CA VAL A 39 7.29 -3.03 9.40
C VAL A 39 8.47 -2.94 8.45
N LEU A 40 9.61 -2.49 8.97
CA LEU A 40 10.87 -2.37 8.25
C LEU A 40 11.84 -3.42 8.76
N GLU A 41 12.53 -4.10 7.86
CA GLU A 41 13.62 -5.01 8.20
C GLU A 41 14.96 -4.28 8.03
N LEU A 42 15.66 -4.04 9.14
CA LEU A 42 17.01 -3.50 9.15
C LEU A 42 18.02 -4.63 9.17
N SER A 43 19.11 -4.45 8.43
CA SER A 43 20.29 -5.32 8.47
C SER A 43 21.46 -4.58 9.10
N LEU A 44 21.97 -5.11 10.21
CA LEU A 44 23.13 -4.55 10.91
C LEU A 44 24.44 -5.05 10.28
N PRO A 45 25.56 -4.33 10.48
CA PRO A 45 26.88 -4.73 9.95
C PRO A 45 27.39 -6.08 10.45
N ASN A 46 26.91 -6.55 11.60
CA ASN A 46 27.21 -7.87 12.16
C ASN A 46 26.41 -9.01 11.50
N GLY A 47 25.55 -8.72 10.52
CA GLY A 47 24.68 -9.67 9.83
C GLY A 47 23.35 -9.94 10.54
N GLU A 48 23.12 -9.31 11.69
CA GLU A 48 21.88 -9.46 12.46
C GLU A 48 20.75 -8.64 11.82
N ARG A 49 19.51 -9.15 11.89
CA ARG A 49 18.33 -8.49 11.32
C ARG A 49 17.36 -8.08 12.41
N PHE A 50 16.84 -6.87 12.30
CA PHE A 50 15.89 -6.30 13.27
C PHE A 50 14.65 -5.76 12.58
N GLN A 51 13.49 -5.97 13.20
CA GLN A 51 12.22 -5.44 12.70
C GLN A 51 11.78 -4.23 13.52
N LEU A 52 11.45 -3.15 12.82
CA LEU A 52 10.94 -1.91 13.38
C LEU A 52 9.55 -1.62 12.85
N THR A 53 8.65 -1.08 13.69
CA THR A 53 7.35 -0.60 13.19
C THR A 53 7.40 0.91 13.02
N LEU A 54 7.30 1.38 11.78
CA LEU A 54 7.04 2.79 11.46
C LEU A 54 5.57 3.10 11.69
N THR A 55 5.29 4.04 12.59
CA THR A 55 3.91 4.45 12.96
C THR A 55 3.57 5.86 12.54
N GLY A 56 4.57 6.71 12.28
CA GLY A 56 4.36 8.07 11.82
C GLY A 56 5.63 8.70 11.27
N VAL A 57 5.48 9.86 10.63
CA VAL A 57 6.59 10.63 10.07
C VAL A 57 6.44 12.09 10.47
N THR A 58 7.52 12.70 10.98
CA THR A 58 7.50 14.11 11.35
C THR A 58 7.52 15.04 10.12
N PRO A 59 7.24 16.34 10.26
CA PRO A 59 7.39 17.30 9.16
C PRO A 59 8.82 17.36 8.56
N THR A 60 9.84 16.97 9.33
CA THR A 60 11.24 16.86 8.89
C THR A 60 11.58 15.50 8.27
N LEU A 61 10.57 14.67 7.99
CA LEU A 61 10.68 13.31 7.44
C LEU A 61 11.33 12.28 8.37
N ALA A 62 11.54 12.59 9.65
CA ALA A 62 12.02 11.60 10.62
C ALA A 62 10.92 10.56 10.89
N GLY A 63 11.27 9.28 10.86
CA GLY A 63 10.36 8.19 11.19
C GLY A 63 10.16 8.09 12.70
N ILE A 64 8.91 7.90 13.13
CA ILE A 64 8.54 7.49 14.49
C ILE A 64 8.46 5.96 14.46
N LEU A 65 9.40 5.32 15.15
CA LEU A 65 9.67 3.90 15.06
C LEU A 65 9.47 3.23 16.43
N HIS A 66 8.96 2.00 16.43
CA HIS A 66 8.75 1.21 17.63
C HIS A 66 9.46 -0.14 17.58
N VAL A 67 10.04 -0.54 18.73
CA VAL A 67 10.51 -1.91 19.04
C VAL A 67 9.88 -2.33 20.35
N GLY A 68 8.91 -3.24 20.30
CA GLY A 68 8.07 -3.49 21.47
C GLY A 68 7.39 -2.19 21.91
N ASP A 69 7.55 -1.82 23.17
CA ASP A 69 6.97 -0.60 23.74
C ASP A 69 7.91 0.63 23.65
N ALA A 70 9.14 0.46 23.18
CA ALA A 70 10.08 1.56 23.03
C ALA A 70 9.83 2.34 21.74
N GLU A 71 9.65 3.66 21.84
CA GLU A 71 9.59 4.59 20.71
C GLU A 71 10.96 5.26 20.51
N PHE A 72 11.34 5.44 19.25
CA PHE A 72 12.50 6.25 18.88
C PHE A 72 12.24 6.98 17.56
N ARG A 73 13.02 8.03 17.33
CA ARG A 73 12.97 8.84 16.12
C ARG A 73 14.29 8.76 15.39
N ALA A 74 14.23 8.50 14.10
CA ALA A 74 15.41 8.43 13.26
C ALA A 74 15.18 9.19 11.96
N SER A 75 16.20 9.91 11.51
CA SER A 75 16.20 10.56 10.21
C SER A 75 16.22 9.52 9.07
N PRO A 76 15.79 9.91 7.86
CA PRO A 76 15.89 9.05 6.69
C PRO A 76 17.31 8.55 6.42
N ALA A 77 18.34 9.34 6.75
CA ALA A 77 19.74 8.98 6.55
C ALA A 77 20.20 7.88 7.54
N GLU A 78 19.79 7.98 8.80
CA GLU A 78 20.08 6.96 9.82
C GLU A 78 19.39 5.64 9.47
N ILE A 79 18.12 5.69 9.07
CA ILE A 79 17.37 4.50 8.64
C ILE A 79 17.99 3.88 7.40
N GLY A 80 18.30 4.71 6.38
CA GLY A 80 18.88 4.26 5.12
C GLY A 80 20.27 3.64 5.25
N THR A 81 20.95 3.80 6.39
CA THR A 81 22.22 3.12 6.67
C THR A 81 22.04 1.61 6.85
N TYR A 82 20.88 1.18 7.37
CA TYR A 82 20.62 -0.22 7.72
C TYR A 82 19.47 -0.84 6.92
N TRP A 83 18.64 -0.02 6.28
CA TRP A 83 17.44 -0.47 5.59
C TRP A 83 17.70 -0.69 4.09
N SER A 84 17.44 -1.91 3.61
CA SER A 84 17.58 -2.29 2.19
C SER A 84 16.45 -1.78 1.29
N GLY A 85 15.40 -1.21 1.89
CA GLY A 85 14.19 -0.76 1.19
C GLY A 85 13.02 -1.72 1.28
N GLU A 86 13.18 -2.92 1.85
CA GLU A 86 12.11 -3.90 2.02
C GLU A 86 11.18 -3.54 3.18
N TYR A 87 9.88 -3.58 2.94
CA TYR A 87 8.88 -3.29 3.94
C TYR A 87 7.66 -4.19 3.82
N LEU A 88 6.96 -4.32 4.93
CA LEU A 88 5.65 -4.96 5.03
C LEU A 88 4.65 -3.92 5.56
N ALA A 89 3.63 -3.61 4.78
CA ALA A 89 2.53 -2.75 5.23
C ALA A 89 1.25 -3.56 5.38
N LEU A 90 0.40 -3.16 6.32
CA LEU A 90 -0.96 -3.67 6.41
C LEU A 90 -1.93 -2.72 5.74
N TRP A 91 -2.86 -3.29 4.99
CA TRP A 91 -3.92 -2.52 4.37
C TRP A 91 -5.23 -3.28 4.32
N ARG A 92 -6.34 -2.56 4.12
CA ARG A 92 -7.65 -3.16 3.94
C ARG A 92 -8.11 -2.93 2.51
N PRO A 93 -8.22 -3.99 1.68
CA PRO A 93 -8.84 -3.90 0.36
C PRO A 93 -10.26 -3.33 0.45
N PRO A 94 -10.74 -2.64 -0.60
CA PRO A 94 -12.15 -2.26 -0.66
C PRO A 94 -13.05 -3.50 -0.58
N ALA A 95 -14.23 -3.36 0.03
CA ALA A 95 -15.13 -4.48 0.28
C ALA A 95 -15.52 -5.17 -1.03
N GLY A 96 -15.36 -6.50 -1.08
CA GLY A 96 -15.67 -7.31 -2.26
C GLY A 96 -14.69 -7.15 -3.43
N ILE A 97 -13.58 -6.44 -3.24
CA ILE A 97 -12.54 -6.26 -4.25
C ILE A 97 -11.32 -7.10 -3.89
N GLU A 98 -11.08 -8.14 -4.67
CA GLU A 98 -9.88 -8.98 -4.55
C GLU A 98 -8.86 -8.59 -5.64
N PRO A 99 -7.73 -7.96 -5.28
CA PRO A 99 -6.65 -7.72 -6.23
C PRO A 99 -5.90 -9.02 -6.59
N PRO A 100 -5.18 -9.03 -7.74
CA PRO A 100 -5.14 -7.97 -8.75
C PRO A 100 -6.35 -8.04 -9.70
N LEU A 101 -6.81 -6.88 -10.17
CA LEU A 101 -7.73 -6.81 -11.32
C LEU A 101 -6.90 -6.73 -12.60
N LEU A 102 -7.12 -7.68 -13.51
CA LEU A 102 -6.29 -7.89 -14.70
C LEU A 102 -7.05 -7.57 -15.99
N PRO A 103 -6.35 -7.06 -17.03
CA PRO A 103 -6.92 -6.96 -18.38
C PRO A 103 -7.55 -8.26 -18.86
N GLY A 104 -8.70 -8.17 -19.53
CA GLY A 104 -9.45 -9.31 -20.04
C GLY A 104 -10.35 -10.03 -19.02
N THR A 105 -10.36 -9.59 -17.75
CA THR A 105 -11.27 -10.16 -16.74
C THR A 105 -12.62 -9.47 -16.73
N ARG A 106 -13.65 -10.16 -16.24
CA ARG A 106 -14.99 -9.59 -16.02
C ARG A 106 -15.43 -9.78 -14.57
N SER A 107 -15.79 -8.70 -13.89
CA SER A 107 -16.33 -8.76 -12.53
C SER A 107 -16.96 -7.43 -12.08
N ALA A 108 -17.78 -7.48 -11.03
CA ALA A 108 -18.27 -6.26 -10.37
C ALA A 108 -17.13 -5.36 -9.85
N ALA A 109 -15.98 -5.95 -9.52
CA ALA A 109 -14.80 -5.21 -9.08
C ALA A 109 -14.20 -4.32 -10.18
N VAL A 110 -14.32 -4.75 -11.44
CA VAL A 110 -13.89 -3.95 -12.60
C VAL A 110 -14.80 -2.73 -12.77
N ALA A 111 -16.12 -2.91 -12.65
CA ALA A 111 -17.06 -1.80 -12.70
C ALA A 111 -16.80 -0.79 -11.57
N TRP A 112 -16.51 -1.28 -10.36
CA TRP A 112 -16.09 -0.44 -9.24
C TRP A 112 -14.81 0.34 -9.56
N LEU A 113 -13.78 -0.32 -10.10
CA LEU A 113 -12.51 0.31 -10.44
C LEU A 113 -12.70 1.46 -11.43
N ARG A 114 -13.51 1.27 -12.47
CA ARG A 114 -13.87 2.32 -13.43
C ARG A 114 -14.48 3.53 -12.75
N ALA A 115 -15.52 3.29 -11.93
CA ALA A 115 -16.21 4.35 -11.22
C ALA A 115 -15.26 5.13 -10.28
N GLN A 116 -14.32 4.45 -9.61
CA GLN A 116 -13.34 5.14 -8.78
C GLN A 116 -12.36 5.97 -9.61
N LEU A 117 -11.88 5.44 -10.73
CA LEU A 117 -10.98 6.20 -11.62
C LEU A 117 -11.66 7.46 -12.20
N ASP A 118 -12.97 7.45 -12.42
CA ASP A 118 -13.74 8.64 -12.84
C ASP A 118 -13.73 9.76 -11.79
N THR A 119 -13.44 9.45 -10.53
CA THR A 119 -13.38 10.47 -9.46
C THR A 119 -12.00 11.09 -9.29
N VAL A 120 -10.94 10.40 -9.71
CA VAL A 120 -9.54 10.83 -9.50
C VAL A 120 -8.83 11.21 -10.80
N LEU A 121 -9.38 10.82 -11.95
CA LEU A 121 -8.95 11.22 -13.29
C LEU A 121 -10.08 11.96 -14.00
N GLU A 122 -9.80 12.47 -15.20
CA GLU A 122 -10.86 12.99 -16.07
C GLU A 122 -11.89 11.88 -16.38
N PRO A 123 -13.20 12.13 -16.11
CA PRO A 123 -14.25 11.17 -16.39
C PRO A 123 -14.30 10.79 -17.87
N GLN A 124 -14.58 9.53 -18.16
CA GLN A 124 -14.78 9.05 -19.53
C GLN A 124 -16.26 8.72 -19.79
N PRO A 125 -16.72 8.75 -21.05
CA PRO A 125 -18.05 8.30 -21.41
C PRO A 125 -18.31 6.86 -20.96
N SER A 126 -19.57 6.54 -20.67
CA SER A 126 -19.96 5.18 -20.33
C SER A 126 -19.62 4.20 -21.47
N VAL A 127 -19.09 3.04 -21.09
CA VAL A 127 -18.81 1.93 -22.02
C VAL A 127 -19.95 0.92 -22.02
N SER A 128 -20.08 0.16 -23.10
CA SER A 128 -21.10 -0.90 -23.23
C SER A 128 -20.92 -2.04 -22.23
N GLU A 129 -19.68 -2.30 -21.80
CA GLU A 129 -19.30 -3.42 -20.93
C GLU A 129 -18.53 -2.92 -19.69
N PRO A 130 -19.23 -2.28 -18.73
CA PRO A 130 -18.57 -1.63 -17.58
C PRO A 130 -17.87 -2.62 -16.65
N ASP A 131 -18.26 -3.89 -16.64
CA ASP A 131 -17.68 -4.95 -15.82
C ASP A 131 -16.51 -5.68 -16.50
N PHE A 132 -16.19 -5.37 -17.76
CA PHE A 132 -15.08 -5.98 -18.49
C PHE A 132 -13.83 -5.10 -18.44
N TYR A 133 -12.66 -5.68 -18.19
CA TYR A 133 -11.40 -4.95 -18.12
C TYR A 133 -10.80 -4.83 -19.53
N ASP A 134 -11.28 -3.84 -20.29
CA ASP A 134 -10.82 -3.57 -21.65
C ASP A 134 -9.50 -2.78 -21.70
N SER A 135 -9.01 -2.53 -22.92
CA SER A 135 -7.81 -1.73 -23.18
C SER A 135 -7.97 -0.27 -22.75
N GLY A 136 -9.18 0.28 -22.82
CA GLY A 136 -9.50 1.62 -22.34
C GLY A 136 -9.25 1.75 -20.84
N LEU A 137 -9.77 0.80 -20.04
CA LEU A 137 -9.51 0.75 -18.60
C LEU A 137 -8.04 0.50 -18.30
N ALA A 138 -7.36 -0.38 -19.02
CA ALA A 138 -5.94 -0.61 -18.85
C ALA A 138 -5.12 0.68 -19.03
N ASN A 139 -5.46 1.50 -20.03
CA ASN A 139 -4.81 2.79 -20.26
C ASN A 139 -5.11 3.79 -19.14
N ARG A 140 -6.34 3.82 -18.62
CA ARG A 140 -6.67 4.66 -17.46
C ARG A 140 -5.92 4.24 -16.20
N VAL A 141 -5.75 2.93 -15.99
CA VAL A 141 -4.95 2.42 -14.88
C VAL A 141 -3.48 2.82 -15.06
N ARG A 142 -2.92 2.76 -16.27
CA ARG A 142 -1.56 3.27 -16.54
C ARG A 142 -1.43 4.76 -16.25
N ALA A 143 -2.39 5.57 -16.69
CA ALA A 143 -2.39 7.01 -16.43
C ALA A 143 -2.42 7.32 -14.92
N PHE A 144 -3.23 6.58 -14.16
CA PHE A 144 -3.25 6.68 -12.70
C PHE A 144 -1.93 6.22 -12.06
N GLN A 145 -1.39 5.08 -12.50
CA GLN A 145 -0.11 4.58 -12.01
C GLN A 145 1.02 5.58 -12.25
N GLU A 146 1.05 6.22 -13.42
CA GLU A 146 2.00 7.27 -13.75
C GLU A 146 1.83 8.49 -12.83
N SER A 147 0.60 8.98 -12.63
CA SER A 147 0.34 10.12 -11.74
C SER A 147 0.69 9.85 -10.28
N GLU A 148 0.65 8.59 -9.85
CA GLU A 148 1.01 8.14 -8.50
C GLU A 148 2.48 7.69 -8.35
N ALA A 149 3.27 7.78 -9.43
CA ALA A 149 4.65 7.27 -9.50
C ALA A 149 4.77 5.80 -9.06
N LEU A 150 3.87 4.96 -9.58
CA LEU A 150 3.83 3.51 -9.43
C LEU A 150 4.44 2.81 -10.65
N ARG A 151 4.57 1.47 -10.58
CA ARG A 151 4.84 0.66 -11.76
C ARG A 151 3.70 0.79 -12.76
N VAL A 152 4.01 1.22 -13.98
CA VAL A 152 3.03 1.49 -15.05
C VAL A 152 2.76 0.21 -15.87
N ASP A 153 2.15 -0.80 -15.24
CA ASP A 153 1.86 -2.10 -15.84
C ASP A 153 0.40 -2.28 -16.29
N GLY A 154 -0.48 -1.33 -15.98
CA GLY A 154 -1.89 -1.34 -16.34
C GLY A 154 -2.70 -2.38 -15.57
N ILE A 155 -2.15 -2.94 -14.49
CA ILE A 155 -2.77 -3.91 -13.59
C ILE A 155 -3.17 -3.19 -12.31
N ALA A 156 -4.43 -3.29 -11.91
CA ALA A 156 -4.86 -2.78 -10.61
C ALA A 156 -4.53 -3.80 -9.50
N GLY A 157 -3.24 -3.86 -9.16
CA GLY A 157 -2.71 -4.63 -8.03
C GLY A 157 -2.88 -3.91 -6.69
N GLU A 158 -2.37 -4.51 -5.62
CA GLU A 158 -2.53 -4.02 -4.24
C GLU A 158 -2.05 -2.56 -4.07
N GLU A 159 -0.85 -2.23 -4.56
CA GLU A 159 -0.29 -0.88 -4.46
C GLU A 159 -1.14 0.15 -5.23
N THR A 160 -1.64 -0.24 -6.42
CA THR A 160 -2.53 0.62 -7.22
C THR A 160 -3.86 0.87 -6.50
N LEU A 161 -4.50 -0.18 -5.98
CA LEU A 161 -5.78 -0.06 -5.26
C LEU A 161 -5.63 0.70 -3.94
N LEU A 162 -4.52 0.49 -3.23
CA LEU A 162 -4.22 1.23 -2.01
C LEU A 162 -4.04 2.73 -2.30
N ARG A 163 -3.27 3.10 -3.33
CA ARG A 163 -3.09 4.50 -3.73
C ARG A 163 -4.40 5.13 -4.18
N LEU A 164 -5.22 4.39 -4.93
CA LEU A 164 -6.56 4.84 -5.34
C LEU A 164 -7.41 5.15 -4.10
N LYS A 165 -7.45 4.22 -3.13
CA LYS A 165 -8.15 4.43 -1.85
C LYS A 165 -7.63 5.62 -1.05
N HIS A 166 -6.31 5.83 -1.05
CA HIS A 166 -5.68 6.99 -0.42
C HIS A 166 -6.13 8.31 -1.08
N ARG A 167 -6.16 8.37 -2.42
CA ARG A 167 -6.65 9.54 -3.17
C ARG A 167 -8.12 9.84 -2.91
N LEU A 168 -8.94 8.80 -2.71
CA LEU A 168 -10.34 8.91 -2.33
C LEU A 168 -10.56 9.37 -0.88
N ARG A 169 -9.49 9.49 -0.05
CA ARG A 169 -9.56 9.78 1.39
C ARG A 169 -10.55 8.87 2.13
N ALA A 170 -10.58 7.58 1.78
CA ALA A 170 -11.48 6.64 2.44
C ALA A 170 -11.16 6.53 3.95
N PRO A 171 -12.15 6.68 4.85
CA PRO A 171 -11.93 7.00 6.28
C PRO A 171 -11.46 5.85 7.19
N ASP A 172 -11.08 4.69 6.67
CA ASP A 172 -11.01 3.44 7.46
C ASP A 172 -9.59 2.91 7.81
N VAL A 173 -8.51 3.71 7.66
CA VAL A 173 -7.13 3.29 8.05
C VAL A 173 -6.30 4.48 8.57
N PRO A 174 -5.48 4.32 9.65
CA PRO A 174 -4.56 5.36 10.12
C PRO A 174 -3.51 5.76 9.07
N PHE A 175 -3.20 7.05 9.05
CA PHE A 175 -2.23 7.70 8.16
C PHE A 175 -0.90 7.93 8.89
N LEU A 176 0.23 7.95 8.17
CA LEU A 176 1.55 8.29 8.73
C LEU A 176 1.72 9.80 8.94
N SER A 177 1.02 10.59 8.13
CA SER A 177 0.91 12.03 8.28
C SER A 177 -0.20 12.37 9.30
N ALA A 178 0.13 13.25 10.24
CA ALA A 178 -0.82 13.82 11.20
C ALA A 178 -1.59 15.01 10.60
#